data_AF-A0A453L9H6-F1
#
_entry.id   AF-A0A453L9H6-F1
#
_cell.length_a   1.000
_cell.length_b   1.000
_cell.length_c   1.000
_cell.angle_alpha   90.00
_cell.angle_beta   90.00
_cell.angle_gamma   90.00
#
_symmetry.space_group_name_H-M   'P 1'
#
loop_
_entity.id
_entity.type
_entity.pdbx_description
1 polymer ?
#
loop_
_entity_poly.entity_id
_entity_poly.type
_entity_poly.pdbx_seq_one_letter_code
_entity_poly.pdbx_strand_id
1 'polypeptide(L)' 'MAEYHAAAWAVGGCAIYVSDKPENHDFDLLRKLVFPDGSILRAKLPGRQTALPL' A
#
# COMPACT_ATOMS: atom_id res chain seq x y z
N MET A 1 -3.55 9.08 -12.13
CA MET A 1 -3.17 9.59 -10.79
C MET A 1 -3.24 8.51 -9.72
N ALA A 2 -4.25 7.64 -9.74
CA ALA A 2 -4.40 6.52 -8.81
C ALA A 2 -3.15 5.62 -8.74
N GLU A 3 -2.54 5.25 -9.87
CA GLU A 3 -1.34 4.40 -9.87
C GLU A 3 -0.16 5.00 -9.10
N TYR A 4 0.21 6.25 -9.37
CA TYR A 4 1.32 6.92 -8.66
C TYR A 4 1.00 7.17 -7.18
N HIS A 5 -0.26 7.49 -6.86
CA HIS A 5 -0.69 7.63 -5.48
C HIS A 5 -0.56 6.30 -4.73
N ALA A 6 -1.12 5.22 -5.27
CA ALA A 6 -1.03 3.89 -4.67
C ALA A 6 0.42 3.41 -4.55
N ALA A 7 1.26 3.64 -5.56
CA ALA A 7 2.67 3.29 -5.54
C ALA A 7 3.43 4.04 -4.43
N ALA A 8 3.19 5.34 -4.26
CA ALA A 8 3.83 6.12 -3.19
C ALA A 8 3.48 5.61 -1.79
N TRP A 9 2.21 5.25 -1.57
CA TRP A 9 1.76 4.66 -0.30
C TRP A 9 2.34 3.27 -0.07
N ALA A 10 2.38 2.42 -1.10
CA ALA A 10 2.97 1.08 -1.03
C ALA A 10 4.46 1.14 -0.68
N VAL A 11 5.22 2.00 -1.37
CA VAL A 11 6.67 2.18 -1.13
C VAL A 11 6.94 2.79 0.24
N GLY A 12 6.08 3.71 0.70
CA GLY A 12 6.16 4.29 2.05
C GLY A 12 5.80 3.33 3.19
N GLY A 13 5.30 2.13 2.89
CA GLY A 13 4.82 1.17 3.90
C GLY A 13 3.52 1.61 4.59
N CYS A 14 2.79 2.54 3.98
CA CYS A 14 1.54 3.07 4.53
C CYS A 14 0.36 2.14 4.22
N ALA A 15 -0.67 2.18 5.06
CA ALA A 15 -1.91 1.45 4.78
C ALA A 15 -2.61 2.04 3.56
N ILE A 16 -2.95 1.21 2.57
CA ILE A 16 -3.71 1.62 1.40
C ILE A 16 -5.20 1.37 1.66
N TYR A 17 -6.00 2.43 1.55
CA TYR A 17 -7.46 2.37 1.65
C TYR A 17 -8.09 2.57 0.27
N VAL A 18 -9.10 1.75 -0.05
CA VAL A 18 -9.85 1.83 -1.32
C VAL A 18 -11.23 2.36 -1.00
N SER A 19 -11.62 3.45 -1.67
CA SER A 19 -12.88 4.15 -1.41
C SER A 19 -13.70 4.42 -2.66
N ASP A 20 -13.36 3.79 -3.79
CA ASP A 20 -14.15 3.97 -5.00
C ASP A 20 -15.56 3.41 -4.79
N LYS A 21 -16.49 3.90 -5.61
CA LYS A 21 -17.83 3.34 -5.63
C LYS A 21 -17.76 1.87 -6.10
N PRO A 22 -18.70 1.01 -5.65
CA PRO A 22 -18.90 -0.30 -6.23
C PRO A 22 -18.99 -0.22 -7.76
N GLU A 23 -18.50 -1.24 -8.46
CA GLU A 23 -18.37 -1.30 -9.93
C GLU A 23 -17.37 -0.32 -10.57
N ASN A 24 -16.71 0.53 -9.78
CA ASN A 24 -15.81 1.58 -10.28
C ASN A 24 -14.35 1.36 -9.87
N HIS A 25 -14.03 0.20 -9.32
CA HIS A 25 -12.68 -0.17 -8.90
C HIS A 25 -11.78 -0.51 -10.09
N ASP A 26 -10.52 -0.14 -9.98
CA ASP A 26 -9.47 -0.55 -10.90
C ASP A 26 -8.79 -1.82 -10.38
N PHE A 27 -9.31 -2.99 -10.78
CA PHE A 27 -8.79 -4.28 -10.33
C PHE A 27 -7.38 -4.58 -10.85
N ASP A 28 -6.99 -4.02 -11.99
CA ASP A 28 -5.64 -4.17 -12.54
C ASP A 28 -4.63 -3.42 -11.66
N LEU A 29 -4.97 -2.23 -11.16
CA LEU A 29 -4.18 -1.53 -10.17
C LEU A 29 -4.14 -2.28 -8.84
N LEU A 30 -5.28 -2.76 -8.33
CA LEU A 30 -5.33 -3.47 -7.04
C LEU A 30 -4.47 -4.75 -7.06
N ARG A 31 -4.47 -5.47 -8.18
CA ARG A 31 -3.60 -6.65 -8.38
C ARG A 31 -2.11 -6.33 -8.30
N LYS A 32 -1.69 -5.12 -8.67
CA LYS A 32 -0.28 -4.68 -8.52
C LYS A 32 0.12 -4.45 -7.07
N LEU A 33 -0.83 -4.27 -6.16
CA LEU A 33 -0.60 -3.93 -4.74
C LEU A 33 -0.63 -5.15 -3.81
N VAL A 34 -1.06 -6.31 -4.32
CA VAL A 34 -1.19 -7.56 -3.57
C VAL A 34 -0.24 -8.61 -4.15
N PHE A 35 0.23 -9.52 -3.31
CA PHE A 35 0.96 -10.70 -3.79
C PHE A 35 0.03 -11.69 -4.49
N PRO A 36 0.56 -12.60 -5.32
CA PRO A 36 -0.26 -13.62 -6.00
C PRO A 36 -1.08 -14.51 -5.07
N ASP A 37 -0.67 -14.66 -3.81
CA ASP A 37 -1.38 -15.40 -2.76
C ASP A 37 -2.47 -14.58 -2.06
N GLY A 38 -2.69 -13.33 -2.47
CA GLY A 38 -3.65 -12.40 -1.88
C GLY A 38 -3.16 -11.71 -0.60
N SER A 39 -1.93 -11.98 -0.16
CA SER A 39 -1.33 -11.27 0.98
C SER A 39 -0.90 -9.85 0.59
N ILE A 40 -0.76 -8.99 1.59
CA ILE A 40 -0.25 -7.62 1.42
C ILE A 40 1.02 -7.42 2.24
N LEU A 41 1.95 -6.64 1.71
CA LEU A 41 3.12 -6.19 2.45
C LEU A 41 2.68 -5.21 3.54
N ARG A 42 2.72 -5.64 4.80
CA ARG A 42 2.43 -4.81 5.97
C ARG A 42 3.57 -4.91 6.96
N ALA A 43 4.07 -3.76 7.41
CA ALA A 43 5.08 -3.72 8.46
C ALA A 43 4.52 -4.35 9.75
N LYS A 44 5.31 -5.22 10.38
CA LYS A 44 4.93 -5.85 11.66
C LYS A 44 4.99 -4.87 12.84
N LEU A 45 5.84 -3.86 12.72
CA LEU A 45 6.10 -2.84 13.72
C LEU A 45 5.95 -1.46 13.09
N PRO A 46 5.56 -0.43 13.87
CA PRO A 46 5.56 0.95 13.38
C PRO A 46 6.97 1.36 12.92
N GLY A 47 7.04 2.25 11.92
CA GLY A 47 8.30 2.79 11.44
C GLY A 47 9.09 3.43 12.57
N ARG A 48 10.30 2.92 12.84
CA ARG A 48 11.21 3.48 13.84
C ARG A 48 12.23 4.38 13.15
N GLN A 49 12.43 5.57 13.68
CA GLN A 49 13.48 6.47 13.19
C GLN A 49 14.85 5.81 13.35
N THR A 50 15.61 5.75 12.25
CA THR A 50 16.96 5.13 12.19
C THR A 50 18.09 6.13 12.45
N ALA A 51 17.78 7.41 12.59
CA ALA A 51 18.73 8.41 13.09
C ALA A 51 18.92 8.22 14.62
N LEU A 52 20.00 7.53 14.98
CA LEU A 52 20.49 7.17 16.33
C LEU A 52 20.87 8.41 17.19
N PRO A 53 21.22 8.26 18.51
CA PRO A 53 21.19 7.11 19.41
C PRO A 53 20.36 7.35 20.69
N LEU A 54 20.35 6.35 21.58
CA LEU A 54 19.86 6.39 22.97
C LEU A 54 20.40 7.58 23.77
#